data_AF-A0A3D5XP44-F1
#
_entry.id   AF-A0A3D5XP44-F1
#
_cell.length_a   1.000
_cell.length_b   1.000
_cell.length_c   1.000
_cell.angle_alpha   90.00
_cell.angle_beta   90.00
_cell.angle_gamma   90.00
#
_symmetry.space_group_name_H-M   'P 1'
#
loop_
_entity.id
_entity.type
_entity.pdbx_description
1 polymer ?
#
loop_
_entity_poly.entity_id
_entity_poly.type
_entity_poly.pdbx_seq_one_letter_code
_entity_poly.pdbx_strand_id
1 'polypeptide(L)'
;MMNDKKVDVIWGVAGNAGNGAAEAILETDNAWFIGVDSDQEATFQEELAAITLTSGLKNIGNSLVWVFDELDAGNEYWGTHVILSLADGGVGIVTDKNYDAIVSDEIKATVEEAIKSVQDGTVKVSTALGPDAIDVPAIRDSIRP
;
A
#
# COMPACT_ATOMS: atom_id res chain seq x y z
N MET A 1 6.89 22.24 -0.05
CA MET A 1 6.93 20.79 -0.35
C MET A 1 6.85 20.01 0.96
N MET A 2 6.53 18.70 0.95
CA MET A 2 6.51 17.92 2.19
C MET A 2 7.89 17.86 2.85
N ASN A 3 8.98 17.81 2.06
CA ASN A 3 10.36 17.80 2.54
C ASN A 3 10.73 19.07 3.34
N ASP A 4 10.14 20.23 3.01
CA ASP A 4 10.34 21.48 3.76
C ASP A 4 9.73 21.42 5.18
N LYS A 5 8.82 20.46 5.41
CA LYS A 5 8.16 20.24 6.69
C LYS A 5 8.85 19.20 7.57
N LYS A 6 10.05 18.72 7.18
CA LYS A 6 10.83 17.71 7.92
C LYS A 6 10.03 16.43 8.20
N VAL A 7 9.35 15.94 7.16
CA VAL A 7 8.72 14.61 7.22
C VAL A 7 9.81 13.55 7.10
N ASP A 8 9.71 12.48 7.88
CA ASP A 8 10.69 11.38 7.85
C ASP A 8 10.27 10.24 6.90
N VAL A 9 9.00 10.21 6.48
CA VAL A 9 8.43 9.19 5.59
C VAL A 9 7.41 9.83 4.66
N ILE A 10 7.42 9.46 3.38
CA ILE A 10 6.43 9.90 2.38
C ILE A 10 5.86 8.68 1.66
N TRP A 11 4.53 8.57 1.65
CA TRP A 11 3.82 7.53 0.92
C TRP A 11 3.29 8.03 -0.42
N GLY A 12 3.86 7.52 -1.52
CA GLY A 12 3.66 8.01 -2.89
C GLY A 12 2.37 7.55 -3.59
N VAL A 13 1.19 7.75 -3.00
CA VAL A 13 -0.10 7.27 -3.54
C VAL A 13 -0.61 8.11 -4.74
N ALA A 14 0.17 8.17 -5.83
CA ALA A 14 -0.12 9.01 -6.99
C ALA A 14 0.38 8.42 -8.33
N GLY A 15 0.55 7.10 -8.43
CA GLY A 15 1.12 6.45 -9.61
C GLY A 15 2.48 7.08 -9.99
N ASN A 16 2.72 7.33 -11.28
CA ASN A 16 3.97 7.95 -11.75
C ASN A 16 4.25 9.32 -11.12
N ALA A 17 3.22 10.08 -10.72
CA ALA A 17 3.45 11.36 -10.04
C ALA A 17 4.03 11.15 -8.62
N GLY A 18 3.79 9.99 -8.00
CA GLY A 18 4.40 9.60 -6.73
C GLY A 18 5.92 9.39 -6.83
N ASN A 19 6.44 9.04 -8.00
CA ASN A 19 7.88 8.88 -8.21
C ASN A 19 8.64 10.20 -8.02
N GLY A 20 8.01 11.34 -8.32
CA GLY A 20 8.59 12.66 -8.05
C GLY A 20 8.78 12.92 -6.56
N ALA A 21 8.03 12.25 -5.68
CA ALA A 21 8.30 12.31 -4.23
C ALA A 21 9.57 11.53 -3.88
N ALA A 22 9.78 10.35 -4.47
CA ALA A 22 11.01 9.59 -4.30
C ALA A 22 12.24 10.38 -4.81
N GLU A 23 12.12 11.02 -5.98
CA GLU A 23 13.18 11.90 -6.51
C GLU A 23 13.49 13.06 -5.55
N ALA A 24 12.47 13.74 -5.03
CA ALA A 24 12.66 14.83 -4.06
C ALA A 24 13.35 14.36 -2.77
N ILE A 25 13.02 13.15 -2.29
CA ILE A 25 13.69 12.54 -1.14
C ILE A 25 15.16 12.29 -1.47
N LEU A 26 15.46 11.70 -2.62
CA LEU A 26 16.84 11.43 -3.05
C LEU A 26 17.68 12.73 -3.13
N GLU A 27 17.09 13.84 -3.55
CA GLU A 27 17.76 15.15 -3.60
C GLU A 27 18.06 15.74 -2.22
N THR A 28 17.28 15.38 -1.19
CA THR A 28 17.32 16.02 0.13
C THR A 28 17.83 15.12 1.25
N ASP A 29 17.88 13.81 1.01
CA ASP A 29 18.38 12.76 1.92
C ASP A 29 17.83 12.87 3.35
N ASN A 30 16.51 13.09 3.45
CA ASN A 30 15.86 13.43 4.72
C ASN A 30 14.65 12.57 5.10
N ALA A 31 14.26 11.60 4.27
CA ALA A 31 13.08 10.79 4.47
C ALA A 31 13.19 9.41 3.82
N TRP A 32 12.26 8.52 4.14
CA TRP A 32 12.03 7.25 3.46
C TRP A 32 10.82 7.32 2.53
N PHE A 33 10.87 6.60 1.42
CA PHE A 33 9.75 6.45 0.50
C PHE A 33 8.96 5.17 0.78
N ILE A 34 7.64 5.26 0.81
CA ILE A 34 6.75 4.09 0.72
C ILE A 34 6.11 4.12 -0.67
N GLY A 35 6.27 3.03 -1.41
CA GLY A 35 5.73 2.86 -2.75
C GLY A 35 4.30 2.32 -2.78
N VAL A 36 3.75 2.24 -4.00
CA VAL A 36 2.40 1.73 -4.27
C VAL A 36 2.34 0.85 -5.51
N ASP A 37 1.25 0.10 -5.63
CA ASP A 37 0.85 -0.77 -6.75
C ASP A 37 1.76 -1.98 -6.94
N SER A 38 3.07 -1.77 -7.14
CA SER A 38 4.09 -2.81 -7.28
C SER A 38 5.20 -2.67 -6.23
N ASP A 39 6.07 -3.68 -6.15
CA ASP A 39 7.35 -3.57 -5.46
C ASP A 39 8.20 -2.50 -6.19
N GLN A 40 8.23 -1.28 -5.64
CA GLN A 40 8.93 -0.17 -6.26
C GLN A 40 10.42 -0.23 -5.98
N GLU A 41 10.84 -0.89 -4.90
CA GLU A 41 12.26 -1.20 -4.67
C GLU A 41 12.82 -2.10 -5.78
N ALA A 42 12.03 -3.08 -6.26
CA ALA A 42 12.45 -3.96 -7.35
C ALA A 42 12.41 -3.32 -8.75
N THR A 43 11.64 -2.25 -8.94
CA THR A 43 11.38 -1.67 -10.28
C THR A 43 12.05 -0.33 -10.52
N PHE A 44 12.47 0.34 -9.45
CA PHE A 44 13.25 1.56 -9.55
C PHE A 44 14.71 1.32 -9.90
N GLN A 45 15.37 2.39 -10.35
CA GLN A 45 16.82 2.45 -10.42
C GLN A 45 17.43 2.42 -9.01
N GLU A 46 18.70 2.02 -8.93
CA GLU A 46 19.41 1.71 -7.68
C GLU A 46 19.26 2.80 -6.60
N GLU A 47 19.40 4.06 -6.98
CA GLU A 47 19.35 5.18 -6.03
C GLU A 47 17.95 5.41 -5.45
N LEU A 48 16.91 5.21 -6.25
CA LEU A 48 15.52 5.32 -5.80
C LEU A 48 15.07 4.06 -5.05
N ALA A 49 15.58 2.89 -5.44
CA ALA A 49 15.36 1.65 -4.70
C ALA A 49 15.97 1.75 -3.30
N ALA A 50 17.18 2.30 -3.16
CA ALA A 50 17.87 2.46 -1.88
C ALA A 50 17.10 3.28 -0.83
N ILE A 51 16.24 4.23 -1.25
CA ILE A 51 15.40 5.04 -0.35
C ILE A 51 13.96 4.48 -0.19
N THR A 52 13.61 3.41 -0.89
CA THR A 52 12.28 2.81 -0.83
C THR A 52 12.23 1.82 0.32
N LEU A 53 11.52 2.17 1.40
CA LEU A 53 11.44 1.36 2.61
C LEU A 53 10.56 0.10 2.41
N THR A 54 9.44 0.25 1.71
CA THR A 54 8.49 -0.81 1.39
C THR A 54 7.49 -0.30 0.35
N SER A 55 6.64 -1.18 -0.20
CA SER A 55 5.52 -0.84 -1.06
C SER A 55 4.22 -1.46 -0.58
N GLY A 56 3.14 -0.69 -0.64
CA GLY A 56 1.78 -1.24 -0.61
C GLY A 56 1.41 -1.82 -1.98
N LEU A 57 1.27 -3.14 -2.07
CA LEU A 57 0.96 -3.84 -3.31
C LEU A 57 -0.53 -3.73 -3.65
N LYS A 58 -0.82 -3.56 -4.94
CA LYS A 58 -2.14 -3.73 -5.52
C LYS A 58 -2.02 -4.65 -6.73
N ASN A 59 -2.38 -5.91 -6.53
CA ASN A 59 -2.08 -7.00 -7.47
C ASN A 59 -3.05 -7.04 -8.65
N ILE A 60 -3.21 -5.92 -9.36
CA ILE A 60 -4.11 -5.78 -10.51
C ILE A 60 -3.83 -6.84 -11.57
N GLY A 61 -2.55 -7.14 -11.84
CA GLY A 61 -2.18 -8.22 -12.77
C GLY A 61 -2.79 -9.57 -12.37
N ASN A 62 -2.68 -9.95 -11.10
CA ASN A 62 -3.28 -11.19 -10.59
C ASN A 62 -4.80 -11.12 -10.61
N SER A 63 -5.41 -9.97 -10.30
CA SER A 63 -6.86 -9.78 -10.38
C SER A 63 -7.41 -9.97 -11.79
N LEU A 64 -6.66 -9.54 -12.82
CA LEU A 64 -7.03 -9.74 -14.22
C LEU A 64 -6.93 -11.21 -14.63
N VAL A 65 -5.87 -11.91 -14.22
CA VAL A 65 -5.75 -13.36 -14.46
C VAL A 65 -6.90 -14.10 -13.79
N TRP A 66 -7.14 -13.81 -12.51
CA TRP A 66 -8.21 -14.41 -11.72
C TRP A 66 -9.58 -14.27 -12.37
N VAL A 67 -9.95 -13.10 -12.90
CA VAL A 67 -11.28 -12.93 -13.50
C VAL A 67 -11.44 -13.75 -14.79
N PHE A 68 -10.37 -13.95 -15.56
CA PHE A 68 -10.43 -14.83 -16.74
C PHE A 68 -10.48 -16.31 -16.35
N ASP A 69 -9.75 -16.71 -15.30
CA ASP A 69 -9.83 -18.07 -14.76
C ASP A 69 -11.27 -18.40 -14.28
N GLU A 70 -11.93 -17.45 -13.61
CA GLU A 70 -13.32 -17.60 -13.20
C GLU A 70 -14.29 -17.72 -14.39
N LEU A 71 -14.09 -16.89 -15.43
CA LEU A 71 -14.90 -16.98 -16.66
C LEU A 71 -14.73 -18.33 -17.37
N ASP A 72 -13.50 -18.83 -17.47
CA ASP A 72 -13.20 -20.14 -18.06
C ASP A 72 -13.80 -21.30 -17.24
N ALA A 73 -13.88 -21.14 -15.91
CA ALA A 73 -14.57 -22.05 -15.01
C ALA A 73 -16.11 -21.96 -15.08
N GLY A 74 -16.64 -20.98 -15.82
CA GLY A 74 -18.08 -20.72 -15.96
C GLY A 74 -18.70 -19.86 -14.85
N ASN A 75 -17.88 -19.23 -14.02
CA ASN A 75 -18.31 -18.30 -12.98
C ASN A 75 -18.36 -16.87 -13.54
N GLU A 76 -19.57 -16.35 -13.76
CA GLU A 76 -19.77 -15.01 -14.31
C GLU A 76 -20.12 -13.98 -13.23
N TYR A 77 -19.42 -12.85 -13.24
CA TYR A 77 -19.58 -11.77 -12.24
C TYR A 77 -20.17 -10.48 -12.84
N TRP A 78 -20.90 -10.58 -13.96
CA TRP A 78 -21.45 -9.41 -14.65
C TRP A 78 -22.37 -8.57 -13.75
N GLY A 79 -22.15 -7.26 -13.75
CA GLY A 79 -22.95 -6.33 -12.93
C GLY A 79 -22.73 -6.45 -11.42
N THR A 80 -21.76 -7.26 -10.98
CA THR A 80 -21.41 -7.39 -9.56
C THR A 80 -20.18 -6.54 -9.22
N HIS A 81 -20.08 -6.17 -7.94
CA HIS A 81 -18.87 -5.58 -7.38
C HIS A 81 -18.10 -6.67 -6.64
N VAL A 82 -16.96 -7.08 -7.20
CA VAL A 82 -16.05 -8.05 -6.58
C VAL A 82 -14.98 -7.29 -5.79
N ILE A 83 -14.76 -7.70 -4.55
CA ILE A 83 -13.72 -7.15 -3.68
C ILE A 83 -12.62 -8.20 -3.55
N LEU A 84 -11.39 -7.82 -3.90
CA LEU A 84 -10.18 -8.62 -3.67
C LEU A 84 -9.35 -7.92 -2.58
N SER A 85 -9.27 -8.56 -1.42
CA SER A 85 -8.73 -7.98 -0.19
C SER A 85 -7.32 -8.49 0.13
N LEU A 86 -6.82 -8.18 1.34
CA LEU A 86 -5.62 -8.80 1.90
C LEU A 86 -5.78 -10.33 2.06
N ALA A 87 -7.00 -10.82 2.31
CA ALA A 87 -7.25 -12.25 2.47
C ALA A 87 -7.18 -13.00 1.12
N ASP A 88 -7.55 -12.32 0.04
CA ASP A 88 -7.55 -12.87 -1.32
C ASP A 88 -6.24 -12.59 -2.08
N GLY A 89 -5.29 -11.89 -1.44
CA GLY A 89 -4.06 -11.45 -2.08
C GLY A 89 -4.26 -10.37 -3.14
N GLY A 90 -5.40 -9.67 -3.16
CA GLY A 90 -5.66 -8.55 -4.07
C GLY A 90 -4.81 -7.30 -3.74
N VAL A 91 -4.47 -7.14 -2.47
CA VAL A 91 -3.52 -6.12 -1.98
C VAL A 91 -2.55 -6.75 -0.99
N GLY A 92 -1.44 -6.08 -0.70
CA GLY A 92 -0.41 -6.59 0.21
C GLY A 92 0.64 -5.55 0.59
N ILE A 93 1.71 -6.01 1.23
CA ILE A 93 2.88 -5.19 1.59
C ILE A 93 4.15 -5.99 1.29
N VAL A 94 5.20 -5.31 0.84
CA VAL A 94 6.54 -5.88 0.64
C VAL A 94 7.29 -5.91 1.97
N THR A 95 7.68 -7.08 2.44
CA THR A 95 8.30 -7.26 3.78
C THR A 95 9.71 -7.83 3.75
N ASP A 96 10.35 -7.85 2.58
CA ASP A 96 11.75 -8.28 2.41
C ASP A 96 12.69 -7.06 2.22
N LYS A 97 13.96 -7.32 1.91
CA LYS A 97 14.99 -6.32 1.54
C LYS A 97 15.06 -5.12 2.50
N ASN A 98 14.85 -3.90 2.02
CA ASN A 98 14.93 -2.68 2.82
C ASN A 98 13.99 -2.71 4.04
N TYR A 99 12.77 -3.23 3.88
CA TYR A 99 11.85 -3.38 5.01
C TYR A 99 12.45 -4.28 6.09
N ASP A 100 12.97 -5.45 5.68
CA ASP A 100 13.56 -6.40 6.61
C ASP A 100 14.87 -5.87 7.24
N ALA A 101 15.66 -5.10 6.49
CA ALA A 101 16.93 -4.57 6.96
C ALA A 101 16.79 -3.36 7.91
N ILE A 102 15.77 -2.51 7.70
CA ILE A 102 15.68 -1.20 8.35
C ILE A 102 14.64 -1.17 9.46
N VAL A 103 13.51 -1.86 9.27
CA VAL A 103 12.39 -1.80 10.22
C VAL A 103 12.72 -2.65 11.45
N SER A 104 12.42 -2.14 12.65
CA SER A 104 12.66 -2.89 13.89
C SER A 104 11.72 -4.08 14.02
N ASP A 105 12.15 -5.12 14.73
CA ASP A 105 11.34 -6.32 14.98
C ASP A 105 10.01 -6.00 15.67
N GLU A 106 9.98 -4.97 16.52
CA GLU A 106 8.75 -4.48 17.17
C GLU A 106 7.74 -3.94 16.15
N ILE A 107 8.20 -3.13 15.19
CA ILE A 107 7.33 -2.59 14.15
C ILE A 107 6.91 -3.72 13.20
N LYS A 108 7.81 -4.65 12.84
CA LYS A 108 7.47 -5.82 12.03
C LYS A 108 6.37 -6.66 12.68
N ALA A 109 6.48 -6.92 13.98
CA ALA A 109 5.48 -7.64 14.74
C ALA A 109 4.12 -6.91 14.74
N THR A 110 4.13 -5.59 14.90
CA THR A 110 2.93 -4.75 14.84
C THR A 110 2.25 -4.80 13.47
N VAL A 111 3.04 -4.72 12.40
CA VAL A 111 2.54 -4.83 11.02
C VAL A 111 1.94 -6.22 10.75
N GLU A 112 2.64 -7.28 11.16
CA GLU A 112 2.16 -8.66 11.01
C GLU A 112 0.86 -8.92 11.78
N GLU A 113 0.74 -8.38 13.00
CA GLU A 113 -0.49 -8.45 13.78
C GLU A 113 -1.64 -7.70 13.10
N ALA A 114 -1.36 -6.51 12.54
CA ALA A 114 -2.35 -5.74 11.79
C ALA A 114 -2.81 -6.48 10.52
N ILE A 115 -1.89 -7.09 9.76
CA ILE A 115 -2.21 -7.91 8.58
C ILE A 115 -3.16 -9.05 8.98
N LYS A 116 -2.79 -9.82 10.02
CA LYS A 116 -3.62 -10.93 10.52
C LYS A 116 -4.99 -10.47 10.96
N SER A 117 -5.06 -9.39 11.74
CA SER A 117 -6.30 -8.84 12.26
C SER A 117 -7.22 -8.32 11.16
N VAL A 118 -6.67 -7.80 10.06
CA VAL A 118 -7.48 -7.40 8.90
C VAL A 118 -7.92 -8.61 8.08
N GLN A 119 -7.05 -9.61 7.91
CA GLN A 119 -7.37 -10.84 7.17
C GLN A 119 -8.45 -11.69 7.87
N ASP A 120 -8.40 -11.79 9.20
CA ASP A 120 -9.38 -12.56 9.99
C ASP A 120 -10.65 -11.76 10.33
N GLY A 121 -10.67 -10.46 9.99
CA GLY A 121 -11.81 -9.57 10.18
C GLY A 121 -11.97 -9.02 11.59
N THR A 122 -11.02 -9.27 12.51
CA THR A 122 -10.94 -8.63 13.83
C THR A 122 -10.89 -7.12 13.70
N VAL A 123 -10.12 -6.62 12.73
CA VAL A 123 -10.07 -5.21 12.33
C VAL A 123 -10.74 -5.04 10.98
N LYS A 124 -11.80 -4.22 10.95
CA LYS A 124 -12.45 -3.82 9.71
C LYS A 124 -11.98 -2.43 9.31
N VAL A 125 -11.26 -2.35 8.19
CA VAL A 125 -10.85 -1.07 7.60
C VAL A 125 -12.08 -0.39 6.99
N SER A 126 -12.35 0.83 7.45
CA SER A 126 -13.47 1.63 6.98
C SER A 126 -13.28 2.11 5.53
N THR A 127 -14.37 2.20 4.76
CA THR A 127 -14.37 2.68 3.37
C THR A 127 -14.82 4.13 3.27
N ALA A 128 -14.24 4.88 2.32
CA ALA A 128 -14.73 6.21 1.92
C ALA A 128 -15.66 6.15 0.68
N LEU A 129 -15.94 4.95 0.18
CA LEU A 129 -16.66 4.72 -1.08
C LEU A 129 -17.97 3.98 -0.82
N GLY A 130 -18.99 4.32 -1.60
CA GLY A 130 -20.27 3.61 -1.61
C GLY A 130 -21.23 4.03 -0.49
N PRO A 131 -22.32 3.27 -0.28
CA PRO A 131 -23.36 3.61 0.70
C PRO A 131 -22.87 3.56 2.16
N ASP A 132 -21.82 2.79 2.44
CA ASP A 132 -21.20 2.64 3.77
C ASP A 132 -20.01 3.59 3.98
N ALA A 133 -19.90 4.64 3.16
CA ALA A 133 -18.80 5.60 3.23
C ALA A 133 -18.78 6.32 4.58
N ILE A 134 -17.62 6.32 5.21
CA ILE A 134 -17.35 7.08 6.43
C ILE A 134 -17.19 8.58 6.15
N ASP A 135 -17.42 9.38 7.19
CA ASP A 135 -17.03 10.79 7.19
C ASP A 135 -15.49 10.91 7.29
N VAL A 136 -14.84 10.92 6.13
CA VAL A 136 -13.37 11.03 6.02
C VAL A 136 -12.85 12.28 6.74
N PRO A 137 -13.44 13.49 6.56
CA PRO A 137 -13.07 14.65 7.37
C PRO A 137 -13.12 14.39 8.88
N ALA A 138 -14.19 13.80 9.40
CA ALA A 138 -14.34 13.54 10.83
C ALA A 138 -13.28 12.56 11.35
N ILE A 139 -12.99 11.49 10.61
CA ILE A 139 -11.95 10.51 10.99
C ILE A 139 -10.57 11.16 10.93
N ARG A 140 -10.25 11.89 9.86
CA ARG A 140 -9.00 12.63 9.75
C ARG A 140 -8.82 13.57 10.94
N ASP A 141 -9.89 14.24 11.35
CA ASP A 141 -9.85 15.22 12.43
C ASP A 141 -9.77 14.58 13.82
N SER A 142 -10.29 13.36 14.00
CA SER A 142 -10.19 12.61 15.27
C SER A 142 -8.82 12.00 15.52
N ILE A 143 -8.02 11.78 14.47
CA ILE A 143 -6.67 11.18 14.57
C ILE A 143 -5.53 12.22 14.47
N ARG A 144 -5.86 13.52 14.47
CA ARG A 144 -4.81 14.55 14.48
C ARG A 144 -4.00 14.45 15.78
N PRO A 145 -2.66 14.56 15.72
CA PRO A 145 -1.80 14.61 16.90
C PRO A 145 -2.03 15.87 17.73
#